data_AF-A0A2V9BPZ3-F1
#
_entry.id   AF-A0A2V9BPZ3-F1
#
_cell.length_a   1.000
_cell.length_b   1.000
_cell.length_c   1.000
_cell.angle_alpha   90.00
_cell.angle_beta   90.00
_cell.angle_gamma   90.00
#
_symmetry.space_group_name_H-M   'P 1'
#
loop_
_entity.id
_entity.type
_entity.pdbx_description
1 polymer ?
#
loop_
_entity_poly.entity_id
_entity_poly.type
_entity_poly.pdbx_seq_one_letter_code
_entity_poly.pdbx_strand_id
1 'polypeptide(L)'
;MSKPKSSRSRAALDESALCQFSFADGRACRMLRQADHPSLCVFHARAERQLLESDRLGSELAASLTGGFMTATDINFVLGKLFKAIAQNRVPPRIAAHLAFVAKLLLQSLDKLKTEYCFQYKYEAWKSMERDAITLSEPPKLIPPGEKPLPASAESFAAQLLSRIPEPEVPLNS
;
A
#
# COMPACT_ATOMS: atom_id res chain seq x y z
N MET A 1 -11.32 -68.14 -15.12
CA MET A 1 -11.65 -66.86 -15.76
C MET A 1 -11.62 -65.76 -14.72
N SER A 2 -10.53 -65.01 -14.65
CA SER A 2 -10.28 -64.03 -13.58
C SER A 2 -10.57 -62.63 -14.13
N LYS A 3 -11.64 -61.99 -13.64
CA LYS A 3 -12.04 -60.64 -14.06
C LYS A 3 -10.91 -59.64 -13.70
N PRO A 4 -10.47 -58.78 -14.62
CA PRO A 4 -9.52 -57.73 -14.29
C PRO A 4 -10.19 -56.71 -13.37
N LYS A 5 -9.50 -56.39 -12.27
CA LYS A 5 -9.90 -55.34 -11.32
C LYS A 5 -9.86 -54.01 -12.06
N SER A 6 -11.02 -53.39 -12.26
CA SER A 6 -11.15 -52.02 -12.77
C SER A 6 -10.31 -51.10 -11.87
N SER A 7 -9.20 -50.62 -12.41
CA SER A 7 -8.52 -49.47 -11.82
C SER A 7 -9.53 -48.32 -11.88
N ARG A 8 -9.90 -47.80 -10.71
CA ARG A 8 -10.59 -46.51 -10.64
C ARG A 8 -9.63 -45.49 -11.23
N SER A 9 -9.70 -45.27 -12.54
CA SER A 9 -9.19 -44.05 -13.14
C SER A 9 -9.93 -42.95 -12.41
N ARG A 10 -9.21 -42.24 -11.52
CA ARG A 10 -9.68 -40.93 -11.06
C ARG A 10 -10.04 -40.20 -12.34
N ALA A 11 -11.32 -39.91 -12.52
CA ALA A 11 -11.77 -39.10 -13.64
C ALA A 11 -10.78 -37.94 -13.71
N ALA A 12 -10.12 -37.79 -14.86
CA ALA A 12 -9.31 -36.62 -15.13
C ALA A 12 -10.28 -35.45 -14.98
N LEU A 13 -10.32 -34.86 -13.79
CA LEU A 13 -10.74 -33.48 -13.65
C LEU A 13 -9.91 -32.78 -14.71
N ASP A 14 -10.58 -32.16 -15.68
CA ASP A 14 -9.95 -31.38 -16.74
C ASP A 14 -8.74 -30.69 -16.12
N GLU A 15 -7.52 -31.05 -16.54
CA GLU A 15 -6.28 -30.53 -15.93
C GLU A 15 -6.27 -28.99 -15.97
N SER A 16 -7.08 -28.40 -16.86
CA SER A 16 -7.38 -26.97 -16.94
C SER A 16 -8.10 -26.41 -15.70
N ALA A 17 -8.76 -27.22 -14.88
CA ALA A 17 -9.46 -26.82 -13.66
C ALA A 17 -8.58 -26.87 -12.40
N LEU A 18 -7.34 -27.39 -12.50
CA LEU A 18 -6.38 -27.44 -11.41
C LEU A 18 -5.50 -26.18 -11.38
N CYS A 19 -4.92 -25.92 -10.22
CA CYS A 19 -3.92 -24.89 -10.03
C CYS A 19 -2.64 -25.24 -10.81
N GLN A 20 -2.15 -24.31 -11.62
CA GLN A 20 -0.95 -24.49 -12.45
C GLN A 20 0.35 -24.16 -11.72
N PHE A 21 0.33 -23.99 -10.39
CA PHE A 21 1.53 -23.66 -9.62
C PHE A 21 2.42 -24.88 -9.47
N SER A 22 3.71 -24.73 -9.79
CA SER A 22 4.75 -25.73 -9.58
C SER A 22 5.68 -25.36 -8.44
N PHE A 23 5.93 -26.30 -7.55
CA PHE A 23 6.95 -26.19 -6.51
C PHE A 23 8.36 -26.38 -7.09
N ALA A 24 9.37 -25.91 -6.36
CA ALA A 24 10.78 -26.02 -6.77
C ALA A 24 11.27 -27.47 -6.92
N ASP A 25 10.57 -28.44 -6.31
CA ASP A 25 10.83 -29.87 -6.42
C ASP A 25 10.14 -30.55 -7.62
N GLY A 26 9.50 -29.76 -8.50
CA GLY A 26 8.81 -30.24 -9.68
C GLY A 26 7.40 -30.78 -9.42
N ARG A 27 6.91 -30.77 -8.17
CA ARG A 27 5.52 -31.14 -7.87
C ARG A 27 4.57 -30.02 -8.30
N ALA A 28 3.39 -30.39 -8.78
CA ALA A 28 2.31 -29.43 -9.07
C ALA A 28 1.29 -29.37 -7.93
N CYS A 29 0.70 -28.18 -7.74
CA CYS A 29 -0.41 -28.02 -6.83
C CYS A 29 -1.64 -28.78 -7.33
N ARG A 30 -2.25 -29.61 -6.47
CA ARG A 30 -3.44 -30.40 -6.81
C ARG A 30 -4.76 -29.76 -6.40
N MET A 31 -4.73 -28.50 -5.98
CA MET A 31 -5.93 -27.77 -5.59
C MET A 31 -6.69 -27.28 -6.82
N LEU A 32 -8.01 -27.19 -6.69
CA LEU A 32 -8.85 -26.57 -7.72
C LEU A 32 -8.48 -25.10 -7.89
N ARG A 33 -8.45 -24.67 -9.14
CA ARG A 33 -8.35 -23.26 -9.52
C ARG A 33 -9.56 -22.52 -8.97
N GLN A 34 -9.35 -21.30 -8.45
CA GLN A 34 -10.49 -20.47 -8.06
C GLN A 34 -11.18 -19.93 -9.32
N ALA A 35 -12.50 -19.71 -9.26
CA ALA A 35 -13.25 -19.25 -10.43
C ALA A 35 -12.71 -17.90 -10.97
N ASP A 36 -12.29 -17.01 -10.08
CA ASP A 36 -11.88 -15.64 -10.43
C ASP A 36 -10.38 -15.48 -10.75
N HIS A 37 -9.63 -16.58 -10.92
CA HIS A 37 -8.21 -16.49 -11.27
C HIS A 37 -7.89 -17.33 -12.50
N PRO A 38 -7.07 -16.81 -13.45
CA PRO A 38 -6.78 -17.51 -14.70
C PRO A 38 -6.10 -18.88 -14.51
N SER A 39 -5.26 -19.03 -13.48
CA SER A 39 -4.37 -20.20 -13.36
C SER A 39 -4.14 -20.75 -11.95
N LEU A 40 -4.60 -20.10 -10.88
CA LEU A 40 -4.18 -20.44 -9.50
C LEU A 40 -5.34 -20.79 -8.58
N CYS A 41 -5.06 -21.65 -7.59
CA CYS A 41 -5.98 -21.88 -6.46
C CYS A 41 -6.02 -20.66 -5.53
N VAL A 42 -7.01 -20.62 -4.64
CA VAL A 42 -7.22 -19.52 -3.68
C VAL A 42 -5.96 -19.19 -2.88
N PHE A 43 -5.21 -20.22 -2.43
CA PHE A 43 -3.99 -20.01 -1.64
C PHE A 43 -2.86 -19.39 -2.46
N HIS A 44 -2.58 -19.92 -3.65
CA HIS A 44 -1.49 -19.40 -4.49
C HIS A 44 -1.83 -18.04 -5.10
N ALA A 45 -3.09 -17.76 -5.46
CA ALA A 45 -3.45 -16.41 -5.89
C ALA A 45 -3.40 -15.39 -4.76
N ARG A 46 -3.71 -15.80 -3.52
CA ARG A 46 -3.52 -14.91 -2.36
C ARG A 46 -2.04 -14.60 -2.16
N ALA A 47 -1.17 -15.62 -2.28
CA ALA A 47 0.27 -15.43 -2.18
C ALA A 47 0.80 -14.53 -3.31
N GLU A 48 0.36 -14.75 -4.55
CA GLU A 48 0.70 -13.91 -5.70
C GLU A 48 0.24 -12.46 -5.49
N ARG A 49 -1.02 -12.24 -5.10
CA ARG A 49 -1.52 -10.91 -4.75
C ARG A 49 -0.70 -10.24 -3.68
N GLN A 50 -0.26 -10.99 -2.66
CA GLN A 50 0.59 -10.44 -1.60
C GLN A 50 1.98 -10.03 -2.13
N LEU A 51 2.55 -10.78 -3.07
CA LEU A 51 3.82 -10.42 -3.71
C LEU A 51 3.67 -9.17 -4.58
N LEU A 52 2.64 -9.12 -5.43
CA LEU A 52 2.34 -7.97 -6.28
C LEU A 52 2.07 -6.70 -5.45
N GLU A 53 1.31 -6.84 -4.36
CA GLU A 53 1.02 -5.75 -3.44
C GLU A 53 2.28 -5.27 -2.72
N SER A 54 3.16 -6.20 -2.30
CA SER A 54 4.45 -5.85 -1.70
C SER A 54 5.36 -5.09 -2.67
N ASP A 55 5.38 -5.47 -3.95
CA ASP A 55 6.20 -4.83 -4.98
C ASP A 55 5.68 -3.42 -5.31
N ARG A 56 4.35 -3.30 -5.42
CA ARG A 56 3.67 -2.00 -5.56
C ARG A 56 3.94 -1.09 -4.37
N LEU A 57 3.77 -1.59 -3.14
CA LEU A 57 4.08 -0.84 -1.91
C LEU A 57 5.55 -0.43 -1.85
N GLY A 58 6.46 -1.34 -2.20
CA GLY A 58 7.88 -1.06 -2.28
C GLY A 58 8.17 0.11 -3.23
N SER A 59 7.58 0.09 -4.42
CA SER A 59 7.69 1.17 -5.41
C SER A 59 7.06 2.48 -4.93
N GLU A 60 5.88 2.43 -4.30
CA GLU A 60 5.20 3.59 -3.71
C GLU A 60 6.05 4.27 -2.62
N LEU A 61 6.71 3.48 -1.78
CA LEU A 61 7.60 3.95 -0.71
C LEU A 61 8.96 4.41 -1.23
N ALA A 62 9.49 3.80 -2.29
CA ALA A 62 10.74 4.20 -2.92
C ALA A 62 10.63 5.57 -3.63
N ALA A 63 9.44 5.93 -4.10
CA ALA A 63 9.16 7.23 -4.69
C ALA A 63 9.17 8.35 -3.62
N SER A 64 10.35 8.91 -3.34
CA SER A 64 10.49 10.11 -2.52
C SER A 64 10.21 11.39 -3.33
N LEU A 65 10.25 12.56 -2.68
CA LEU A 65 9.96 13.84 -3.33
C LEU A 65 11.01 14.20 -4.39
N THR A 66 12.29 13.93 -4.11
CA THR A 66 13.42 14.21 -5.02
C THR A 66 13.94 12.97 -5.76
N GLY A 67 13.35 11.79 -5.53
CA GLY A 67 13.84 10.51 -6.06
C GLY A 67 14.98 9.87 -5.24
N GLY A 68 15.46 10.53 -4.19
CA GLY A 68 16.41 9.96 -3.22
C GLY A 68 15.99 10.17 -1.75
N PHE A 69 16.81 9.73 -0.81
CA PHE A 69 16.58 9.92 0.64
C PHE A 69 17.60 10.89 1.24
N MET A 70 17.94 11.94 0.50
CA MET A 70 19.08 12.82 0.81
C MET A 70 18.68 14.00 1.71
N THR A 71 17.38 14.23 1.90
CA THR A 71 16.87 15.31 2.74
C THR A 71 15.93 14.78 3.83
N ALA A 72 15.81 15.53 4.92
CA ALA A 72 14.81 15.23 5.96
C ALA A 72 13.38 15.28 5.39
N THR A 73 13.13 16.15 4.41
CA THR A 73 11.85 16.25 3.71
C THR A 73 11.51 14.96 2.96
N ASP A 74 12.47 14.40 2.20
CA ASP A 74 12.28 13.13 1.49
C ASP A 74 11.94 11.98 2.44
N ILE A 75 12.69 11.88 3.54
CA ILE A 75 12.49 10.81 4.52
C ILE A 75 11.13 10.98 5.23
N ASN A 76 10.76 12.20 5.61
CA ASN A 76 9.46 12.48 6.22
C ASN A 76 8.30 12.19 5.27
N PHE A 77 8.45 12.52 3.97
CA PHE A 77 7.45 12.22 2.96
C PHE A 77 7.18 10.72 2.85
N VAL A 78 8.24 9.92 2.82
CA VAL A 78 8.15 8.45 2.75
C VAL A 78 7.60 7.86 4.04
N LEU A 79 8.00 8.39 5.20
CA LEU A 79 7.41 8.01 6.49
C LEU A 79 5.90 8.29 6.56
N GLY A 80 5.44 9.38 5.96
CA GLY A 80 4.01 9.67 5.83
C GLY A 80 3.27 8.62 5.00
N LYS A 81 3.87 8.15 3.90
CA LYS A 81 3.31 7.03 3.11
C LYS A 81 3.30 5.73 3.92
N LEU A 82 4.38 5.43 4.64
CA LEU A 82 4.46 4.26 5.52
C LEU A 82 3.36 4.30 6.60
N PHE A 83 3.13 5.45 7.22
CA PHE A 83 2.07 5.62 8.21
C PHE A 83 0.68 5.29 7.63
N LYS A 84 0.38 5.78 6.42
CA LYS A 84 -0.87 5.44 5.71
C LYS A 84 -0.96 3.93 5.43
N ALA A 85 0.13 3.31 4.96
CA ALA A 85 0.14 1.88 4.66
C ALA A 85 -0.05 1.00 5.91
N ILE A 86 0.48 1.41 7.06
CA ILE A 86 0.24 0.75 8.35
C ILE A 86 -1.24 0.86 8.74
N ALA A 87 -1.81 2.07 8.66
CA ALA A 87 -3.22 2.30 9.00
C ALA A 87 -4.18 1.47 8.11
N GLN A 88 -3.79 1.22 6.87
CA GLN A 88 -4.54 0.39 5.92
C GLN A 88 -4.31 -1.12 6.09
N ASN A 89 -3.52 -1.56 7.10
CA ASN A 89 -3.10 -2.96 7.30
C ASN A 89 -2.39 -3.58 6.08
N ARG A 90 -1.79 -2.74 5.22
CA ARG A 90 -1.02 -3.17 4.05
C ARG A 90 0.39 -3.65 4.44
N VAL A 91 0.89 -3.20 5.59
CA VAL A 91 2.23 -3.55 6.10
C VAL A 91 2.11 -4.19 7.48
N PRO A 92 2.69 -5.38 7.70
CA PRO A 92 2.74 -6.00 9.02
C PRO A 92 3.48 -5.13 10.04
N PRO A 93 3.01 -5.06 11.31
CA PRO A 93 3.63 -4.20 12.35
C PRO A 93 5.13 -4.43 12.55
N ARG A 94 5.59 -5.67 12.42
CA ARG A 94 7.01 -6.01 12.50
C ARG A 94 7.83 -5.35 11.38
N ILE A 95 7.35 -5.43 10.14
CA ILE A 95 8.02 -4.82 8.98
C ILE A 95 8.01 -3.30 9.12
N ALA A 96 6.88 -2.73 9.56
CA ALA A 96 6.77 -1.31 9.85
C ALA A 96 7.82 -0.81 10.87
N ALA A 97 8.04 -1.56 11.95
CA ALA A 97 9.07 -1.23 12.94
C ALA A 97 10.49 -1.25 12.34
N HIS A 98 10.79 -2.24 11.48
CA HIS A 98 12.07 -2.29 10.76
C HIS A 98 12.24 -1.09 9.82
N LEU A 99 11.20 -0.72 9.05
CA LEU A 99 11.25 0.44 8.15
C LEU A 99 11.41 1.76 8.92
N ALA A 100 10.72 1.92 10.06
CA ALA A 100 10.88 3.09 10.93
C ALA A 100 12.31 3.18 11.50
N PHE A 101 12.93 2.05 11.84
CA PHE A 101 14.32 2.01 12.26
C PHE A 101 15.28 2.42 11.14
N VAL A 102 15.07 1.93 9.91
CA VAL A 102 15.86 2.37 8.74
C VAL A 102 15.70 3.86 8.49
N ALA A 103 14.48 4.40 8.56
CA ALA A 103 14.24 5.83 8.42
C ALA A 103 14.96 6.66 9.49
N LYS A 104 15.02 6.16 10.73
CA LYS A 104 15.82 6.78 11.80
C LYS A 104 17.31 6.80 11.45
N LEU A 105 17.86 5.71 10.92
CA LEU A 105 19.26 5.65 10.48
C LEU A 105 19.54 6.66 9.34
N LEU A 106 18.62 6.78 8.39
CA LEU A 106 18.72 7.76 7.30
C LEU A 106 18.73 9.19 7.85
N LEU A 107 17.84 9.51 8.81
CA LEU A 107 17.83 10.84 9.45
C LEU A 107 19.13 11.13 10.20
N GLN A 108 19.70 10.13 10.88
CA GLN A 108 20.96 10.26 11.61
C GLN A 108 22.18 10.43 10.71
N SER A 109 22.16 9.89 9.49
CA SER A 109 23.26 10.04 8.53
C SER A 109 23.22 11.36 7.77
N LEU A 110 22.10 12.09 7.79
CA LEU A 110 21.93 13.33 7.02
C LEU A 110 23.02 14.37 7.28
N ASP A 111 23.47 14.54 8.53
CA ASP A 111 24.48 15.56 8.83
C ASP A 111 25.83 15.24 8.19
N LYS A 112 26.21 13.96 8.14
CA LYS A 112 27.39 13.51 7.40
C LYS A 112 27.18 13.67 5.89
N LEU A 113 25.99 13.35 5.41
CA LEU A 113 25.64 13.49 4.00
C LEU A 113 25.72 14.94 3.51
N LYS A 114 25.31 15.91 4.35
CA LYS A 114 25.48 17.36 4.07
C LYS A 114 26.95 17.80 4.02
N THR A 115 27.85 17.10 4.70
CA THR A 115 29.29 17.40 4.62
C THR A 115 29.95 16.78 3.39
N GLU A 116 29.47 15.62 2.93
CA GLU A 116 29.96 14.94 1.72
C GLU A 116 29.43 15.60 0.45
N TYR A 117 28.16 15.98 0.46
CA TYR A 117 27.51 16.69 -0.62
C TYR A 117 27.36 18.16 -0.22
N CYS A 118 28.21 19.02 -0.78
CA CYS A 118 27.95 20.46 -0.74
C CYS A 118 26.60 20.70 -1.43
N PHE A 119 25.55 20.90 -0.64
CA PHE A 119 24.22 21.25 -1.13
C PHE A 119 24.33 22.59 -1.86
N GLN A 120 24.63 22.54 -3.15
CA GLN A 120 24.51 23.70 -4.02
C GLN A 120 23.02 23.88 -4.27
N TYR A 121 22.41 24.72 -3.43
CA TYR A 121 21.05 25.19 -3.64
C TYR A 121 21.02 25.99 -4.94
N LYS A 122 20.80 25.32 -6.07
CA LYS A 122 20.50 26.01 -7.31
C LYS A 122 19.09 26.56 -7.15
N TYR A 123 18.99 27.85 -6.89
CA TYR A 123 17.75 28.60 -6.70
C TYR A 123 16.65 28.24 -7.73
N GLU A 124 17.04 27.97 -8.98
CA GLU A 124 16.12 27.56 -10.05
C GLU A 124 15.52 26.15 -9.86
N ALA A 125 16.28 25.21 -9.30
CA ALA A 125 15.78 23.87 -8.98
C ALA A 125 14.76 23.92 -7.83
N TRP A 126 15.00 24.77 -6.83
CA TRP A 126 14.04 25.04 -5.75
C TRP A 126 12.75 25.66 -6.30
N LYS A 127 12.86 26.68 -7.18
CA LYS A 127 11.69 27.27 -7.84
C LYS A 127 10.90 26.29 -8.69
N SER A 128 11.53 25.28 -9.28
CA SER A 128 10.81 24.24 -10.02
C SER A 128 10.08 23.30 -9.06
N MET A 129 10.76 22.81 -8.02
CA MET A 129 10.13 22.00 -6.98
C MET A 129 8.94 22.69 -6.33
N GLU A 130 9.05 23.99 -6.03
CA GLU A 130 7.97 24.78 -5.41
C GLU A 130 6.77 24.96 -6.36
N ARG A 131 7.01 25.13 -7.67
CA ARG A 131 5.94 25.20 -8.68
C ARG A 131 5.22 23.87 -8.87
N ASP A 132 5.96 22.76 -8.79
CA ASP A 132 5.41 21.42 -9.03
C ASP A 132 4.88 20.75 -7.75
N ALA A 133 5.14 21.34 -6.58
CA ALA A 133 4.68 20.83 -5.30
C ALA A 133 3.17 21.05 -5.12
N ILE A 134 2.40 19.96 -5.09
CA ILE A 134 1.01 19.98 -4.65
C ILE A 134 0.98 20.29 -3.15
N THR A 135 0.37 21.40 -2.76
CA THR A 135 0.20 21.78 -1.36
C THR A 135 -0.67 20.73 -0.68
N LEU A 136 -0.13 20.06 0.35
CA LEU A 136 -0.95 19.24 1.24
C LEU A 136 -1.99 20.16 1.90
N SER A 137 -3.26 19.73 1.94
CA SER A 137 -4.34 20.48 2.57
C SER A 137 -3.92 20.97 3.95
N GLU A 138 -4.21 22.24 4.26
CA GLU A 138 -3.91 22.80 5.58
C GLU A 138 -4.44 21.87 6.68
N PRO A 139 -3.63 21.57 7.72
CA PRO A 139 -4.14 20.83 8.87
C PRO A 139 -5.37 21.56 9.40
N PRO A 140 -6.47 20.86 9.76
CA PRO A 140 -7.67 21.50 10.25
C PRO A 140 -7.31 22.47 11.37
N LYS A 141 -7.64 23.75 11.21
CA LYS A 141 -7.40 24.76 12.25
C LYS A 141 -8.00 24.24 13.55
N LEU A 142 -7.17 24.11 14.58
CA LEU A 142 -7.63 23.78 15.92
C LEU A 142 -8.59 24.89 16.33
N ILE A 143 -9.88 24.57 16.38
CA ILE A 143 -10.89 25.48 16.89
C ILE A 143 -10.57 25.66 18.39
N PRO A 144 -10.33 26.88 18.88
CA PRO A 144 -10.09 27.09 20.30
C PRO A 144 -11.31 26.60 21.11
N PRO A 145 -11.10 26.01 22.30
CA PRO A 145 -12.20 25.52 23.12
C PRO A 145 -13.19 26.65 23.44
N GLY A 146 -14.44 26.52 22.98
CA GLY A 146 -15.54 27.44 23.30
C GLY A 146 -16.17 28.19 22.13
N GLU A 147 -15.64 28.10 20.90
CA GLU A 147 -16.09 28.94 19.78
C GLU A 147 -17.19 28.31 18.89
N LYS A 148 -17.52 27.03 19.07
CA LYS A 148 -18.72 26.45 18.46
C LYS A 148 -19.91 26.63 19.41
N PRO A 149 -21.03 27.21 18.95
CA PRO A 149 -22.29 27.08 19.66
C PRO A 149 -22.56 25.60 19.86
N LEU A 150 -22.84 25.19 21.09
CA LEU A 150 -23.34 23.85 21.35
C LEU A 150 -24.56 23.63 20.45
N PRO A 151 -24.66 22.47 19.76
CA PRO A 151 -25.84 22.16 18.98
C PRO A 151 -27.07 22.28 19.89
N ALA A 152 -28.08 23.03 19.44
CA ALA A 152 -29.24 23.37 20.26
C ALA A 152 -30.01 22.12 20.73
N SER A 153 -29.86 20.99 20.03
CA SER A 153 -30.35 19.69 20.47
C SER A 153 -29.47 18.54 19.93
N ALA A 154 -29.65 17.34 20.49
CA ALA A 154 -29.00 16.13 20.02
C ALA A 154 -29.33 15.80 18.54
N GLU A 155 -30.49 16.23 18.05
CA GLU A 155 -30.96 15.99 16.68
C GLU A 155 -30.17 16.82 15.66
N SER A 156 -29.84 18.08 15.98
CA SER A 156 -29.04 18.92 15.10
C SER A 156 -27.59 18.43 15.00
N PHE A 157 -27.09 17.79 16.06
CA PHE A 157 -25.77 17.15 16.06
C PHE A 157 -25.76 15.90 15.18
N ALA A 158 -26.79 15.05 15.27
CA ALA A 158 -26.94 13.87 14.41
C ALA A 158 -27.03 14.25 12.92
N ALA A 159 -27.80 15.29 12.59
CA ALA A 159 -27.92 15.79 11.21
C ALA A 159 -26.57 16.29 10.64
N GLN A 160 -25.77 16.97 11.45
CA GLN A 160 -24.43 17.46 11.06
C GLN A 160 -23.41 16.34 10.82
N LEU A 161 -23.55 15.21 11.51
CA LEU A 161 -22.70 14.03 11.30
C LEU A 161 -23.07 13.30 10.01
N LEU A 162 -24.38 13.21 9.70
CA LEU A 162 -24.87 12.55 8.49
C LEU A 162 -24.53 13.34 7.22
N SER A 163 -24.42 14.67 7.28
CA SER A 163 -24.05 15.51 6.13
C SER A 163 -22.54 15.49 5.80
N ARG A 164 -21.70 14.82 6.60
CA ARG A 164 -20.25 14.68 6.36
C ARG A 164 -19.86 13.41 5.60
N ILE A 165 -20.82 12.58 5.22
CA ILE A 165 -20.57 11.41 4.39
C ILE A 165 -20.27 11.91 2.97
N PRO A 166 -19.09 11.66 2.38
CA PRO A 166 -18.82 12.02 0.99
C PRO A 166 -19.74 11.22 0.08
N GLU A 167 -20.40 11.89 -0.89
CA GLU A 167 -21.15 11.20 -1.93
C GLU A 167 -20.23 10.24 -2.73
N PRO A 168 -20.74 9.09 -3.18
CA PRO A 168 -19.98 8.19 -4.02
C PRO A 168 -19.65 8.87 -5.37
N GLU A 169 -18.37 8.93 -5.71
CA GLU A 169 -17.92 9.44 -7.00
C GLU A 169 -18.55 8.64 -8.15
N VAL A 170 -19.34 9.33 -8.97
CA VAL A 170 -19.89 8.80 -10.23
C VAL A 170 -18.75 8.71 -11.25
N PRO A 171 -18.46 7.53 -11.84
CA PRO A 171 -17.40 7.41 -12.83
C PRO A 171 -17.82 8.07 -14.15
N LEU A 172 -17.07 9.10 -14.57
CA LEU A 172 -17.20 9.70 -15.89
C LEU A 172 -16.58 8.76 -16.94
N ASN A 173 -17.43 8.08 -17.70
CA ASN A 173 -17.07 7.52 -19.00
C ASN A 173 -17.03 8.67 -20.03
N SER A 174 -15.89 8.84 -20.71
CA SER A 174 -15.76 9.13 -22.16
C SER A 174 -14.28 9.28 -22.51
#